data_AF-A0A929GJZ4-F1
#
_entry.id   AF-A0A929GJZ4-F1
#
_cell.length_a   1.000
_cell.length_b   1.000
_cell.length_c   1.000
_cell.angle_alpha   90.00
_cell.angle_beta   90.00
_cell.angle_gamma   90.00
#
_symmetry.space_group_name_H-M   'P 1'
#
loop_
_entity.id
_entity.type
_entity.pdbx_description
1 polymer ?
#
loop_
_entity_poly.entity_id
_entity_poly.type
_entity_poly.pdbx_seq_one_letter_code
_entity_poly.pdbx_strand_id
1 'polypeptide(L)'
;AWYLLALLVVAKMVATSITLGSGLPGGLFAPCLFLGAVAGGAFGHIVELVFPAAGLSAGAYALVGMGAFLAAATHSPMTAIFLLFEITDSYQVIIPIMLTCVIGTTIARHLKKDSLETVELTRAGINLDAGKERNIMKSLAVGEVMQRRVESVPENMTLRDFARFIEQTHHTNFPLVNEAGELTGIISVQDFLGVVFEQDLLDLVVVKELATTKVITVHAEEDLDTAMRRIGYRNIEQLPVVDRETHRKLYGIISRRDMVMAYNRALMSKSLGMPDDD
;
A
#
# COMPACT_ATOMS: atom_id res chain seq x y z
N ALA A 1 31.03 -19.49 -30.44
CA ALA A 1 29.71 -18.87 -30.65
C ALA A 1 29.03 -18.51 -29.32
N TRP A 2 28.72 -19.48 -28.45
CA TRP A 2 27.99 -19.22 -27.19
C TRP A 2 28.68 -18.23 -26.22
N TYR A 3 30.01 -18.24 -26.12
CA TYR A 3 30.76 -17.32 -25.26
C TYR A 3 30.64 -15.84 -25.69
N LEU A 4 30.53 -15.57 -27.00
CA LEU A 4 30.29 -14.21 -27.52
C LEU A 4 28.87 -13.74 -27.16
N LEU A 5 27.89 -14.64 -27.25
CA LEU A 5 26.51 -14.35 -26.86
C LEU A 5 26.42 -14.07 -25.36
N ALA A 6 27.08 -14.87 -24.52
CA ALA A 6 27.16 -14.62 -23.08
C ALA A 6 27.82 -13.25 -22.77
N LEU A 7 28.89 -12.90 -23.48
CA LEU A 7 29.52 -11.58 -23.37
C LEU A 7 28.55 -10.45 -23.76
N LEU A 8 27.80 -10.61 -24.85
CA LEU A 8 26.82 -9.62 -25.31
C LEU A 8 25.68 -9.42 -24.31
N VAL A 9 25.24 -10.47 -23.62
CA VAL A 9 24.24 -10.37 -22.55
C VAL A 9 24.72 -9.45 -21.44
N VAL A 10 25.95 -9.67 -20.95
CA VAL A 10 26.53 -8.83 -19.89
C VAL A 10 26.76 -7.40 -20.38
N ALA A 11 27.36 -7.24 -21.56
CA ALA A 11 27.64 -5.93 -22.13
C ALA A 11 26.35 -5.10 -22.35
N LYS A 12 25.29 -5.73 -22.87
CA LYS A 12 24.01 -5.05 -23.12
C LYS A 12 23.29 -4.69 -21.83
N MET A 13 23.36 -5.53 -20.79
CA MET A 13 22.83 -5.19 -19.47
C MET A 13 23.47 -3.91 -18.93
N VAL A 14 24.81 -3.85 -18.93
CA VAL A 14 25.56 -2.66 -18.49
C VAL A 14 25.19 -1.43 -19.32
N ALA A 15 25.17 -1.55 -20.64
CA ALA A 15 24.83 -0.44 -21.53
C ALA A 15 23.40 0.08 -21.28
N THR A 16 22.45 -0.83 -21.07
CA THR A 16 21.04 -0.48 -20.80
C THR A 16 20.91 0.22 -19.46
N SER A 17 21.59 -0.27 -18.41
CA SER A 17 21.61 0.38 -17.10
C SER A 17 22.20 1.79 -17.15
N ILE A 18 23.30 2.01 -17.88
CA ILE A 18 23.90 3.35 -18.05
C ILE A 18 22.95 4.28 -18.80
N THR A 19 22.29 3.78 -19.84
CA THR A 19 21.37 4.58 -20.67
C THR A 19 20.15 5.02 -19.86
N LEU A 20 19.49 4.11 -19.13
CA LEU A 20 18.36 4.44 -18.27
C LEU A 20 18.77 5.34 -17.11
N GLY A 21 19.94 5.07 -16.51
CA GLY A 21 20.49 5.90 -15.42
C GLY A 21 20.80 7.33 -15.84
N SER A 22 20.92 7.60 -17.15
CA SER A 22 21.14 8.94 -17.69
C SER A 22 19.87 9.80 -17.73
N GLY A 23 18.69 9.24 -17.44
CA GLY A 23 17.42 9.96 -17.46
C GLY A 23 16.90 10.33 -18.85
N LEU A 24 17.49 9.75 -19.91
CA LEU A 24 17.03 9.96 -21.28
C LEU A 24 15.71 9.18 -21.52
N PRO A 25 14.68 9.78 -22.14
CA PRO A 25 13.46 9.06 -22.47
C PRO A 25 13.78 7.85 -23.37
N GLY A 26 13.47 6.65 -22.90
CA GLY A 26 13.80 5.42 -23.61
C GLY A 26 12.93 4.24 -23.17
N GLY A 27 12.66 3.33 -24.11
CA GLY A 27 11.89 2.12 -23.85
C GLY A 27 12.76 0.94 -23.42
N LEU A 28 12.24 0.10 -22.53
CA LEU A 28 12.89 -1.13 -22.05
C LEU A 28 12.60 -2.38 -22.90
N PHE A 29 11.66 -2.27 -23.82
CA PHE A 29 11.13 -3.38 -24.59
C PHE A 29 12.17 -4.04 -25.51
N ALA A 30 12.82 -3.26 -26.37
CA ALA A 30 13.83 -3.77 -27.30
C ALA A 30 15.09 -4.32 -26.60
N PRO A 31 15.64 -3.67 -25.55
CA PRO A 31 16.68 -4.27 -24.72
C PRO A 31 16.30 -5.63 -24.14
N CYS A 32 15.07 -5.79 -23.64
CA CYS A 32 14.58 -7.07 -23.10
C CYS A 32 14.52 -8.16 -24.17
N LEU A 33 13.95 -7.86 -25.34
CA LEU A 33 13.90 -8.81 -26.45
C LEU A 33 15.31 -9.26 -26.88
N PHE A 34 16.24 -8.31 -27.00
CA PHE A 34 17.63 -8.63 -27.34
C PHE A 34 18.30 -9.52 -26.29
N LEU A 35 18.19 -9.16 -25.01
CA LEU A 35 18.78 -9.94 -23.92
C LEU A 35 18.24 -11.37 -23.89
N GLY A 36 16.92 -11.54 -24.05
CA GLY A 36 16.30 -12.85 -24.13
C GLY A 36 16.75 -13.65 -25.35
N ALA A 37 16.84 -13.02 -26.53
CA ALA A 37 17.27 -13.69 -27.75
C ALA A 37 18.71 -14.19 -27.66
N VAL A 38 19.62 -13.35 -27.17
CA VAL A 38 21.04 -13.70 -27.04
C VAL A 38 21.25 -14.75 -25.95
N ALA A 39 20.56 -14.64 -24.81
CA ALA A 39 20.60 -15.65 -23.75
C ALA A 39 20.03 -17.00 -24.22
N GLY A 40 18.88 -16.98 -24.91
CA GLY A 40 18.25 -18.16 -25.49
C GLY A 40 19.12 -18.80 -26.56
N GLY A 41 19.72 -18.02 -27.46
CA GLY A 41 20.65 -18.52 -28.47
C GLY A 41 21.94 -19.10 -27.88
N ALA A 42 22.47 -18.49 -26.82
CA ALA A 42 23.61 -19.04 -26.08
C ALA A 42 23.27 -20.40 -25.48
N PHE A 43 22.10 -20.52 -24.85
CA PHE A 43 21.60 -21.77 -24.31
C PHE A 43 21.37 -22.82 -25.41
N GLY A 44 20.78 -22.43 -26.55
CA GLY A 44 20.56 -23.31 -27.69
C GLY A 44 21.86 -23.90 -28.23
N HIS A 45 22.92 -23.09 -28.36
CA HIS A 45 24.24 -23.60 -28.76
C HIS A 45 24.85 -24.56 -27.74
N ILE A 46 24.64 -24.34 -26.44
CA ILE A 46 25.11 -25.28 -25.41
C ILE A 46 24.35 -26.61 -25.53
N VAL A 47 23.04 -26.56 -25.74
CA VAL A 47 22.20 -27.76 -25.91
C VAL A 47 22.61 -28.54 -27.16
N GLU A 48 22.87 -27.85 -28.27
CA GLU A 48 23.34 -28.46 -29.53
C GLU A 48 24.68 -29.19 -29.35
N LEU A 49 25.60 -28.65 -28.55
CA LEU A 49 26.87 -29.31 -28.22
C LEU A 49 26.69 -30.58 -27.38
N VAL A 50 25.71 -30.60 -26.48
CA VAL A 50 25.43 -31.75 -25.60
C VAL A 50 24.59 -32.81 -26.33
N PHE A 51 23.66 -32.40 -27.20
CA PHE A 51 22.72 -33.27 -27.92
C PHE A 51 22.73 -33.00 -29.44
N PRO A 52 23.83 -33.31 -30.14
CA PRO A 52 23.97 -33.00 -31.57
C PRO A 52 23.00 -33.78 -32.47
N ALA A 53 22.50 -34.94 -32.02
CA ALA A 53 21.56 -35.76 -32.79
C ALA A 53 20.10 -35.26 -32.74
N ALA A 54 19.79 -34.25 -31.93
CA ALA A 54 18.42 -33.81 -31.68
C ALA A 54 17.86 -32.84 -32.76
N GLY A 55 18.69 -32.38 -33.71
CA GLY A 55 18.24 -31.48 -34.80
C GLY A 55 17.69 -30.14 -34.31
N LEU A 56 18.16 -29.68 -33.15
CA LEU A 56 17.66 -28.50 -32.45
C LEU A 56 18.25 -27.21 -33.04
N SER A 57 17.41 -26.27 -33.48
CA SER A 57 17.89 -25.01 -34.04
C SER A 57 18.17 -23.97 -32.95
N ALA A 58 19.36 -23.39 -32.93
CA ALA A 58 19.71 -22.30 -32.01
C ALA A 58 18.76 -21.08 -32.15
N GLY A 59 18.19 -20.88 -33.35
CA GLY A 59 17.19 -19.86 -33.62
C GLY A 59 15.87 -20.07 -32.86
N ALA A 60 15.38 -21.30 -32.73
CA ALA A 60 14.18 -21.59 -31.95
C ALA A 60 14.39 -21.26 -30.47
N TYR A 61 15.55 -21.61 -29.90
CA TYR A 61 15.88 -21.26 -28.52
C TYR A 61 16.03 -19.75 -28.30
N ALA A 62 16.56 -19.01 -29.29
CA ALA A 62 16.61 -17.56 -29.23
C ALA A 62 15.19 -16.95 -29.16
N LEU A 63 14.25 -17.43 -29.99
CA LEU A 63 12.85 -16.97 -29.95
C LEU A 63 12.17 -17.29 -28.61
N VAL A 64 12.39 -18.49 -28.08
CA VAL A 64 11.85 -18.89 -26.77
C VAL A 64 12.44 -18.03 -25.65
N GLY A 65 13.76 -17.79 -25.65
CA GLY A 65 14.42 -16.93 -24.68
C GLY A 65 13.97 -15.48 -24.75
N MET A 66 13.75 -14.95 -25.96
CA MET A 66 13.22 -13.61 -26.21
C MET A 66 11.86 -13.43 -25.50
N GLY A 67 10.96 -14.41 -25.63
CA GLY A 67 9.61 -14.34 -25.05
C GLY A 67 9.64 -14.47 -23.55
N ALA A 68 10.38 -15.46 -23.06
CA ALA A 68 10.53 -15.72 -21.63
C ALA A 68 11.10 -14.50 -20.89
N PHE A 69 12.13 -13.85 -21.46
CA PHE A 69 12.73 -12.66 -20.84
C PHE A 69 11.79 -11.46 -20.86
N LEU A 70 11.11 -11.19 -21.98
CA LEU A 70 10.15 -10.08 -22.05
C LEU A 70 8.98 -10.29 -21.08
N ALA A 71 8.41 -11.51 -21.03
CA ALA A 71 7.34 -11.87 -20.12
C ALA A 71 7.75 -11.71 -18.66
N ALA A 72 8.94 -12.21 -18.30
CA ALA A 72 9.51 -12.07 -16.97
C ALA A 72 9.77 -10.60 -16.58
N ALA A 73 10.30 -9.80 -17.50
CA ALA A 73 10.64 -8.41 -17.24
C ALA A 73 9.40 -7.51 -17.07
N THR A 74 8.35 -7.76 -17.86
CA THR A 74 7.10 -6.96 -17.87
C THR A 74 6.00 -7.53 -16.99
N HIS A 75 6.20 -8.73 -16.43
CA HIS A 75 5.15 -9.51 -15.77
C HIS A 75 3.89 -9.74 -16.64
N SER A 76 4.02 -9.69 -17.97
CA SER A 76 2.90 -9.73 -18.93
C SER A 76 3.06 -10.87 -19.94
N PRO A 77 2.79 -12.12 -19.54
CA PRO A 77 3.07 -13.30 -20.37
C PRO A 77 2.24 -13.33 -21.65
N MET A 78 0.95 -12.97 -21.59
CA MET A 78 0.07 -12.95 -22.76
C MET A 78 0.57 -11.97 -23.83
N THR A 79 0.98 -10.77 -23.42
CA THR A 79 1.54 -9.75 -24.31
C THR A 79 2.79 -10.26 -25.03
N ALA A 80 3.73 -10.88 -24.29
CA ALA A 80 4.94 -11.43 -24.87
C ALA A 80 4.65 -12.60 -25.83
N ILE A 81 3.71 -13.48 -25.49
CA ILE A 81 3.29 -14.60 -26.33
C ILE A 81 2.72 -14.10 -27.67
N PHE A 82 1.76 -13.17 -27.62
CA PHE A 82 1.12 -12.66 -28.84
C PHE A 82 2.09 -11.87 -29.71
N LEU A 83 2.90 -11.00 -29.11
CA LEU A 83 3.91 -10.25 -29.83
C LEU A 83 4.88 -11.18 -30.58
N LEU A 84 5.42 -12.19 -29.89
CA LEU A 84 6.36 -13.10 -30.55
C LEU A 84 5.69 -13.97 -31.59
N PHE A 85 4.46 -14.40 -31.35
CA PHE A 85 3.70 -15.09 -32.37
C PHE A 85 3.52 -14.22 -33.61
N GLU A 86 3.16 -12.94 -33.45
CA GLU A 86 2.95 -12.01 -34.55
C GLU A 86 4.25 -11.68 -35.31
N ILE A 87 5.37 -11.52 -34.61
CA ILE A 87 6.68 -11.24 -35.25
C ILE A 87 7.23 -12.48 -35.97
N THR A 88 6.97 -13.69 -35.45
CA THR A 88 7.56 -14.93 -35.99
C THR A 88 6.67 -15.66 -36.97
N ASP A 89 5.35 -15.44 -36.91
CA ASP A 89 4.31 -16.15 -37.67
C ASP A 89 4.45 -17.68 -37.65
N SER A 90 5.02 -18.22 -36.56
CA SER A 90 5.39 -19.63 -36.46
C SER A 90 4.68 -20.34 -35.31
N TYR A 91 3.72 -21.19 -35.68
CA TYR A 91 2.98 -22.03 -34.74
C TYR A 91 3.86 -23.10 -34.07
N GLN A 92 5.02 -23.45 -34.63
CA GLN A 92 5.86 -24.50 -34.07
C GLN A 92 6.56 -24.08 -32.77
N VAL A 93 6.89 -22.78 -32.65
CA VAL A 93 7.57 -22.23 -31.47
C VAL A 93 6.61 -21.64 -30.44
N ILE A 94 5.32 -21.49 -30.77
CA ILE A 94 4.34 -20.86 -29.88
C ILE A 94 4.14 -21.65 -28.58
N ILE A 95 4.04 -22.99 -28.64
CA ILE A 95 3.82 -23.81 -27.45
C ILE A 95 4.99 -23.70 -26.47
N PRO A 96 6.27 -23.86 -26.89
CA PRO A 96 7.42 -23.60 -26.03
C PRO A 96 7.48 -22.17 -25.47
N ILE A 97 7.16 -21.15 -26.29
CA ILE A 97 7.12 -19.76 -25.84
C ILE A 97 6.09 -19.59 -24.73
N MET A 98 4.87 -20.09 -24.89
CA MET A 98 3.83 -19.99 -23.87
C MET A 98 4.27 -20.58 -22.53
N LEU A 99 4.82 -21.80 -22.56
CA LEU A 99 5.28 -22.47 -21.35
C LEU A 99 6.40 -21.68 -20.65
N THR A 100 7.42 -21.26 -21.41
CA THR A 100 8.56 -20.54 -20.85
C THR A 100 8.20 -19.12 -20.39
N CYS A 101 7.27 -18.43 -21.06
CA CYS A 101 6.74 -17.13 -20.62
C CYS A 101 6.04 -17.25 -19.26
N VAL A 102 5.20 -18.28 -19.07
CA VAL A 102 4.49 -18.50 -17.79
C VAL A 102 5.46 -18.86 -16.67
N ILE A 103 6.41 -19.75 -16.94
CA ILE A 103 7.43 -20.14 -15.94
C ILE A 103 8.31 -18.94 -15.59
N GLY A 104 8.83 -18.24 -16.59
CA GLY A 104 9.68 -17.07 -16.42
C GLY A 104 8.98 -15.95 -15.64
N THR A 105 7.72 -15.67 -15.96
CA THR A 105 6.90 -14.69 -15.23
C THR A 105 6.68 -15.11 -13.78
N THR A 106 6.33 -16.38 -13.55
CA THR A 106 6.09 -16.90 -12.19
C THR A 106 7.34 -16.78 -11.33
N ILE A 107 8.50 -17.18 -11.85
CA ILE A 107 9.79 -17.06 -11.15
C ILE A 107 10.12 -15.59 -10.90
N ALA A 108 9.96 -14.72 -11.89
CA ALA A 108 10.24 -13.29 -11.76
C ALA A 108 9.38 -12.64 -10.67
N ARG A 109 8.06 -12.89 -10.68
CA ARG A 109 7.13 -12.39 -9.64
C ARG A 109 7.48 -12.87 -8.24
N HIS A 110 8.04 -14.08 -8.13
CA HIS A 110 8.46 -14.62 -6.83
C HIS A 110 9.74 -13.93 -6.32
N LEU A 111 10.67 -13.57 -7.21
CA LEU A 111 11.92 -12.91 -6.86
C LEU A 111 11.77 -11.40 -6.66
N LYS A 112 10.92 -10.75 -7.47
CA LYS A 112 10.66 -9.32 -7.47
C LYS A 112 9.17 -9.09 -7.66
N LYS A 113 8.56 -8.29 -6.76
CA LYS A 113 7.13 -7.96 -6.85
C LYS A 113 6.85 -7.03 -8.02
N ASP A 114 7.68 -6.00 -8.17
CA ASP A 114 7.57 -5.01 -9.23
C ASP A 114 8.10 -5.54 -10.57
N SER A 115 7.41 -5.21 -11.66
CA SER A 115 7.94 -5.35 -13.02
C SER A 115 8.83 -4.16 -13.36
N LEU A 116 9.52 -4.22 -14.50
CA LEU A 116 10.29 -3.08 -15.01
C LEU A 116 9.44 -1.82 -15.23
N GLU A 117 8.13 -1.97 -15.46
CA GLU A 117 7.22 -0.84 -15.68
C GLU A 117 6.71 -0.28 -14.34
N THR A 118 6.51 -1.11 -13.32
CA THR A 118 5.96 -0.67 -12.03
C THR A 118 7.03 -0.19 -11.05
N VAL A 119 8.29 -0.56 -11.24
CA VAL A 119 9.37 -0.25 -10.29
C VAL A 119 9.56 1.25 -10.07
N GLU A 120 9.38 2.07 -11.11
CA GLU A 120 9.50 3.54 -10.98
C GLU A 120 8.31 4.13 -10.23
N LEU A 121 7.10 3.61 -10.47
CA LEU A 121 5.89 4.01 -9.74
C LEU A 121 6.00 3.66 -8.25
N THR A 122 6.46 2.44 -7.94
CA THR A 122 6.69 2.02 -6.55
C THR A 122 7.76 2.88 -5.87
N ARG A 123 8.83 3.27 -6.59
CA ARG A 123 9.84 4.22 -6.09
C ARG A 123 9.28 5.62 -5.85
N ALA A 124 8.29 6.05 -6.63
CA ALA A 124 7.55 7.29 -6.43
C ALA A 124 6.50 7.19 -5.30
N GLY A 125 6.43 6.06 -4.56
CA GLY A 125 5.48 5.84 -3.48
C GLY A 125 4.09 5.36 -3.94
N ILE A 126 3.90 5.06 -5.22
CA ILE A 126 2.63 4.62 -5.79
C ILE A 126 2.57 3.10 -5.75
N ASN A 127 1.78 2.52 -4.83
CA ASN A 127 1.66 1.08 -4.67
C ASN A 127 0.46 0.50 -5.45
N LEU A 128 0.69 -0.09 -6.62
CA LEU A 128 -0.41 -0.59 -7.47
C LEU A 128 -1.17 -1.80 -6.86
N ASP A 129 -0.53 -2.57 -5.98
CA ASP A 129 -1.09 -3.78 -5.36
C ASP A 129 -2.04 -3.50 -4.19
N ALA A 130 -1.91 -2.32 -3.55
CA ALA A 130 -2.70 -2.00 -2.37
C ALA A 130 -4.20 -1.79 -2.66
N GLY A 131 -4.61 -1.77 -3.93
CA GLY A 131 -5.91 -1.29 -4.34
C GLY A 131 -5.98 0.24 -4.27
N LYS A 132 -6.67 0.86 -5.23
CA LYS A 132 -6.81 2.32 -5.35
C LYS A 132 -7.27 2.97 -4.03
N GLU A 133 -8.12 2.27 -3.28
CA GLU A 133 -8.71 2.72 -2.03
C GLU A 133 -7.67 2.85 -0.91
N ARG A 134 -6.83 1.84 -0.73
CA ARG A 134 -5.82 1.84 0.34
C ARG A 134 -4.73 2.87 0.10
N ASN A 135 -4.37 3.13 -1.16
CA ASN A 135 -3.43 4.19 -1.48
C ASN A 135 -3.94 5.57 -1.09
N ILE A 136 -5.23 5.84 -1.29
CA ILE A 136 -5.84 7.11 -0.89
C ILE A 136 -5.81 7.26 0.64
N MET A 137 -6.16 6.20 1.36
CA MET A 137 -6.10 6.19 2.83
C MET A 137 -4.66 6.38 3.35
N LYS A 138 -3.67 5.81 2.67
CA LYS A 138 -2.25 5.97 3.03
C LYS A 138 -1.67 7.35 2.71
N SER A 139 -2.24 8.07 1.74
CA SER A 139 -1.74 9.39 1.36
C SER A 139 -2.28 10.52 2.25
N LEU A 140 -3.30 10.27 3.07
CA LEU A 140 -3.90 11.27 3.96
C LEU A 140 -3.37 11.11 5.37
N ALA A 141 -2.94 12.21 5.99
CA ALA A 141 -2.48 12.22 7.37
C ALA A 141 -3.66 12.37 8.34
N VAL A 142 -3.58 11.72 9.50
CA VAL A 142 -4.57 11.88 10.59
C VAL A 142 -4.69 13.34 11.01
N GLY A 143 -3.58 14.08 11.07
CA GLY A 143 -3.53 15.48 11.47
C GLY A 143 -4.29 16.45 10.55
N GLU A 144 -4.49 16.07 9.28
CA GLU A 144 -5.23 16.85 8.27
C GLU A 144 -6.75 16.64 8.38
N VAL A 145 -7.17 15.48 8.91
CA VAL A 145 -8.57 15.05 8.97
C VAL A 145 -9.16 15.17 10.37
N MET A 146 -8.33 15.12 11.41
CA MET A 146 -8.77 15.16 12.80
C MET A 146 -9.55 16.43 13.16
N GLN A 147 -10.49 16.28 14.08
CA GLN A 147 -11.18 17.41 14.70
C GLN A 147 -10.33 17.95 15.86
N ARG A 148 -9.85 19.19 15.73
CA ARG A 148 -9.01 19.85 16.75
C ARG A 148 -9.79 20.41 17.94
N ARG A 149 -11.07 20.73 17.74
CA ARG A 149 -11.96 21.19 18.81
C ARG A 149 -12.59 19.96 19.46
N VAL A 150 -11.92 19.46 20.50
CA VAL A 150 -12.38 18.29 21.24
C VAL A 150 -13.15 18.74 22.48
N GLU A 151 -14.38 18.27 22.62
CA GLU A 151 -15.13 18.39 23.87
C GLU A 151 -14.62 17.34 24.86
N SER A 152 -13.68 17.74 25.70
CA SER A 152 -13.09 16.90 26.75
C SER A 152 -13.75 17.14 28.10
N VAL A 153 -13.76 16.10 28.94
CA VAL A 153 -14.31 16.15 30.29
C VAL A 153 -13.20 16.06 31.34
N PRO A 154 -13.20 16.88 32.40
CA PRO A 154 -12.25 16.74 33.50
C PRO A 154 -12.37 15.37 34.17
N GLU A 155 -11.25 14.72 34.46
CA GLU A 155 -11.24 13.36 35.01
C GLU A 155 -11.90 13.23 36.40
N ASN A 156 -11.94 14.34 37.15
CA ASN A 156 -12.55 14.46 38.47
C ASN A 156 -14.00 14.98 38.44
N MET A 157 -14.61 15.15 37.25
CA MET A 157 -16.01 15.53 37.13
C MET A 157 -16.90 14.46 37.78
N THR A 158 -17.93 14.89 38.52
CA THR A 158 -18.90 13.97 39.14
C THR A 158 -19.85 13.40 38.08
N LEU A 159 -20.46 12.25 38.36
CA LEU A 159 -21.48 11.69 37.46
C LEU A 159 -22.70 12.62 37.32
N ARG A 160 -23.08 13.37 38.36
CA ARG A 160 -24.14 14.40 38.27
C ARG A 160 -23.78 15.51 37.27
N ASP A 161 -22.56 16.02 37.34
CA ASP A 161 -22.11 17.08 36.44
C ASP A 161 -21.99 16.56 35.01
N PHE A 162 -21.53 15.33 34.84
CA PHE A 162 -21.49 14.68 33.54
C PHE A 162 -22.89 14.47 32.94
N ALA A 163 -23.89 14.12 33.75
CA ALA A 163 -25.29 14.04 33.31
C ALA A 163 -25.78 15.37 32.71
N ARG A 164 -25.47 16.49 33.38
CA ARG A 164 -25.82 17.83 32.90
C ARG A 164 -25.01 18.24 31.66
N PHE A 165 -23.76 17.79 31.57
CA PHE A 165 -22.88 18.04 30.44
C PHE A 165 -23.39 17.35 29.17
N ILE A 166 -23.76 16.07 29.25
CA ILE A 166 -24.24 15.32 28.08
C ILE A 166 -25.57 15.84 27.54
N GLU A 167 -26.43 16.46 28.36
CA GLU A 167 -27.66 17.11 27.90
C GLU A 167 -27.41 18.27 26.93
N GLN A 168 -26.23 18.89 27.01
CA GLN A 168 -25.88 20.07 26.21
C GLN A 168 -25.06 19.72 24.95
N THR A 169 -24.69 18.45 24.79
CA THR A 169 -23.79 18.00 23.72
C THR A 169 -24.47 16.93 22.85
N HIS A 170 -24.01 16.78 21.61
CA HIS A 170 -24.51 15.77 20.67
C HIS A 170 -23.53 14.61 20.46
N HIS A 171 -22.46 14.57 21.25
CA HIS A 171 -21.42 13.56 21.13
C HIS A 171 -21.70 12.37 22.06
N THR A 172 -21.24 11.19 21.66
CA THR A 172 -21.47 9.93 22.39
C THR A 172 -20.23 9.46 23.15
N ASN A 173 -19.06 10.01 22.87
CA ASN A 173 -17.78 9.65 23.47
C ASN A 173 -17.00 10.90 23.81
N PHE A 174 -16.39 10.94 25.00
CA PHE A 174 -15.72 12.10 25.54
C PHE A 174 -14.35 11.71 26.11
N PRO A 175 -13.25 12.26 25.58
CA PRO A 175 -11.92 12.11 26.17
C PRO A 175 -11.86 12.75 27.55
N LEU A 176 -11.27 12.04 28.51
CA LEU A 176 -10.99 12.57 29.84
C LEU A 176 -9.62 13.22 29.89
N VAL A 177 -9.54 14.37 30.54
CA VAL A 177 -8.28 15.11 30.72
C VAL A 177 -8.02 15.43 32.19
N ASN A 178 -6.74 15.42 32.58
CA ASN A 178 -6.30 15.93 33.87
C ASN A 178 -6.11 17.46 33.84
N GLU A 179 -5.72 18.03 34.99
CA GLU A 179 -5.46 19.48 35.12
C GLU A 179 -4.33 19.99 34.19
N ALA A 180 -3.43 19.11 33.76
CA ALA A 180 -2.35 19.42 32.81
C ALA A 180 -2.78 19.29 31.33
N GLY A 181 -4.04 18.92 31.06
CA GLY A 181 -4.56 18.71 29.70
C GLY A 181 -4.09 17.40 29.06
N GLU A 182 -3.61 16.45 29.86
CA GLU A 182 -3.23 15.12 29.40
C GLU A 182 -4.43 14.18 29.39
N LEU A 183 -4.52 13.34 28.35
CA LEU A 183 -5.50 12.29 28.19
C LEU A 183 -5.33 11.22 29.28
N THR A 184 -6.36 11.02 30.09
CA THR A 184 -6.35 10.01 31.16
C THR A 184 -7.37 8.89 30.95
N GLY A 185 -8.30 9.06 30.02
CA GLY A 185 -9.30 8.05 29.68
C GLY A 185 -10.23 8.49 28.57
N ILE A 186 -11.20 7.65 28.25
CA ILE A 186 -12.34 8.00 27.40
C ILE A 186 -13.60 7.40 28.02
N ILE A 187 -14.68 8.16 28.06
CA ILE A 187 -15.99 7.68 28.54
C ILE A 187 -17.03 7.82 27.43
N SER A 188 -17.89 6.81 27.30
CA SER A 188 -19.06 6.88 26.42
C SER A 188 -20.34 7.16 27.22
N VAL A 189 -21.35 7.68 26.53
CA VAL A 189 -22.70 7.82 27.11
C VAL A 189 -23.26 6.44 27.51
N GLN A 190 -22.87 5.36 26.81
CA GLN A 190 -23.29 4.00 27.16
C GLN A 190 -22.70 3.54 28.50
N ASP A 191 -21.43 3.85 28.78
CA ASP A 191 -20.80 3.55 30.07
C ASP A 191 -21.53 4.25 31.22
N PHE A 192 -21.95 5.50 30.98
CA PHE A 192 -22.72 6.29 31.95
C PHE A 192 -24.16 5.77 32.15
N LEU A 193 -24.87 5.44 31.07
CA LEU A 193 -26.25 4.92 31.15
C LEU A 193 -26.37 3.62 31.97
N GLY A 194 -25.28 2.85 32.09
CA GLY A 194 -25.26 1.65 32.93
C GLY A 194 -25.41 1.90 34.44
N VAL A 195 -25.16 3.13 34.90
CA VAL A 195 -25.06 3.47 36.34
C VAL A 195 -25.86 4.72 36.72
N VAL A 196 -26.39 5.46 35.75
CA VAL A 196 -27.17 6.69 35.97
C VAL A 196 -28.40 6.51 36.87
N PHE A 197 -28.95 5.29 36.96
CA PHE A 197 -30.14 5.00 37.75
C PHE A 197 -29.86 4.85 39.26
N GLU A 198 -28.60 4.75 39.66
CA GLU A 198 -28.19 4.69 41.05
C GLU A 198 -27.95 6.10 41.59
N GLN A 199 -29.02 6.76 42.07
CA GLN A 199 -28.96 8.17 42.48
C GLN A 199 -27.95 8.45 43.60
N ASP A 200 -27.67 7.45 44.45
CA ASP A 200 -26.70 7.57 45.53
C ASP A 200 -25.25 7.70 45.01
N LEU A 201 -24.96 7.17 43.82
CA LEU A 201 -23.61 7.22 43.22
C LEU A 201 -23.33 8.54 42.49
N LEU A 202 -24.35 9.32 42.14
CA LEU A 202 -24.20 10.49 41.27
C LEU A 202 -23.28 11.58 41.84
N ASP A 203 -23.24 11.70 43.17
CA ASP A 203 -22.43 12.69 43.89
C ASP A 203 -21.13 12.12 44.48
N LEU A 204 -21.02 10.80 44.55
CA LEU A 204 -19.90 10.10 45.21
C LEU A 204 -18.85 9.61 44.21
N VAL A 205 -19.27 9.27 42.99
CA VAL A 205 -18.41 8.68 41.96
C VAL A 205 -17.99 9.74 40.93
N VAL A 206 -16.73 9.68 40.52
CA VAL A 206 -16.19 10.50 39.43
C VAL A 206 -16.20 9.75 38.10
N VAL A 207 -16.29 10.49 37.01
CA VAL A 207 -16.36 9.97 35.64
C VAL A 207 -15.20 9.02 35.31
N LYS A 208 -13.99 9.28 35.86
CA LYS A 208 -12.82 8.43 35.66
C LYS A 208 -12.99 6.98 36.12
N GLU A 209 -13.84 6.71 37.11
CA GLU A 209 -14.06 5.34 37.62
C GLU A 209 -14.85 4.46 36.64
N LEU A 210 -15.66 5.07 35.78
CA LEU A 210 -16.40 4.38 34.72
C LEU A 210 -15.68 4.37 33.38
N ALA A 211 -14.69 5.25 33.21
CA ALA A 211 -14.04 5.45 31.93
C ALA A 211 -13.07 4.32 31.57
N THR A 212 -12.91 4.10 30.27
CA THR A 212 -11.83 3.26 29.76
C THR A 212 -10.51 4.02 29.87
N THR A 213 -9.64 3.59 30.77
CA THR A 213 -8.32 4.22 31.00
C THR A 213 -7.26 3.79 29.98
N LYS A 214 -7.34 2.55 29.46
CA LYS A 214 -6.42 2.06 28.43
C LYS A 214 -6.91 2.43 27.03
N VAL A 215 -6.80 3.71 26.72
CA VAL A 215 -7.25 4.28 25.45
C VAL A 215 -6.30 3.91 24.31
N ILE A 216 -6.87 3.52 23.16
CA ILE A 216 -6.10 3.39 21.92
C ILE A 216 -6.05 4.76 21.26
N THR A 217 -4.85 5.24 20.99
CA THR A 217 -4.60 6.56 20.41
C THR A 217 -3.89 6.45 19.06
N VAL A 218 -3.85 7.56 18.35
CA VAL A 218 -3.09 7.75 17.10
C VAL A 218 -2.31 9.05 17.16
N HIS A 219 -1.36 9.20 16.24
CA HIS A 219 -0.57 10.42 16.09
C HIS A 219 -0.99 11.21 14.85
N ALA A 220 -0.70 12.51 14.86
CA ALA A 220 -1.07 13.40 13.76
C ALA A 220 -0.35 13.04 12.44
N GLU A 221 0.85 12.45 12.53
CA GLU A 221 1.67 12.07 11.38
C GLU A 221 1.35 10.67 10.84
N GLU A 222 0.53 9.89 11.54
CA GLU A 222 0.10 8.58 11.07
C GLU A 222 -0.89 8.70 9.90
N ASP A 223 -0.90 7.71 9.01
CA ASP A 223 -1.83 7.65 7.89
C ASP A 223 -3.22 7.11 8.27
N LEU A 224 -4.24 7.42 7.46
CA LEU A 224 -5.60 6.96 7.72
C LEU A 224 -5.78 5.44 7.58
N ASP A 225 -4.97 4.69 6.80
CA ASP A 225 -5.05 3.21 6.74
C ASP A 225 -4.70 2.62 8.12
N THR A 226 -3.67 3.17 8.76
CA THR A 226 -3.23 2.78 10.11
C THR A 226 -4.30 3.08 11.16
N ALA A 227 -4.86 4.30 11.15
CA ALA A 227 -5.94 4.66 12.07
C ALA A 227 -7.21 3.81 11.85
N MET A 228 -7.55 3.48 10.60
CA MET A 228 -8.78 2.74 10.26
C MET A 228 -8.67 1.30 10.75
N ARG A 229 -7.48 0.71 10.65
CA ARG A 229 -7.18 -0.61 11.22
C ARG A 229 -7.36 -0.60 12.74
N ARG A 230 -6.83 0.40 13.45
CA ARG A 230 -6.97 0.52 14.91
C ARG A 230 -8.45 0.61 15.33
N ILE A 231 -9.27 1.37 14.61
CA ILE A 231 -10.73 1.45 14.81
C ILE A 231 -11.43 0.12 14.52
N GLY A 232 -11.08 -0.55 13.41
CA GLY A 232 -11.73 -1.77 12.94
C GLY A 232 -11.48 -2.99 13.83
N TYR A 233 -10.26 -3.15 14.38
CA TYR A 233 -9.89 -4.32 15.18
C TYR A 233 -10.65 -4.47 16.50
N ARG A 234 -11.16 -3.37 17.07
CA ARG A 234 -11.84 -3.37 18.37
C ARG A 234 -13.25 -2.77 18.34
N ASN A 235 -13.79 -2.55 17.14
CA ASN A 235 -15.09 -1.93 16.91
C ASN A 235 -15.27 -0.61 17.69
N ILE A 236 -14.22 0.22 17.72
CA ILE A 236 -14.22 1.51 18.42
C ILE A 236 -14.75 2.58 17.46
N GLU A 237 -15.49 3.57 17.97
CA GLU A 237 -16.08 4.63 17.15
C GLU A 237 -15.09 5.76 16.80
N GLN A 238 -14.20 6.09 17.74
CA GLN A 238 -13.31 7.26 17.67
C GLN A 238 -11.94 6.99 18.30
N LEU A 239 -10.92 7.69 17.82
CA LEU A 239 -9.56 7.62 18.35
C LEU A 239 -9.09 9.02 18.77
N PRO A 240 -8.66 9.19 20.01
CA PRO A 240 -7.95 10.40 20.41
C PRO A 240 -6.60 10.50 19.69
N VAL A 241 -6.31 11.69 19.19
CA VAL A 241 -5.03 12.03 18.56
C VAL A 241 -4.15 12.68 19.63
N VAL A 242 -3.01 12.05 19.91
CA VAL A 242 -2.10 12.50 20.96
C VAL A 242 -0.72 12.83 20.40
N ASP A 243 0.01 13.62 21.16
CA ASP A 243 1.42 13.92 20.91
C ASP A 243 2.29 12.66 20.81
N ARG A 244 3.31 12.71 19.96
CA ARG A 244 4.19 11.58 19.67
C ARG A 244 5.21 11.31 20.78
N GLU A 245 5.66 12.34 21.50
CA GLU A 245 6.71 12.16 22.52
C GLU A 245 6.12 11.67 23.84
N THR A 246 5.04 12.31 24.28
CA THR A 246 4.46 12.04 25.59
C THR A 246 3.32 11.03 25.56
N HIS A 247 2.73 10.78 24.38
CA HIS A 247 1.52 9.96 24.19
C HIS A 247 0.32 10.38 25.07
N ARG A 248 0.38 11.59 25.63
CA ARG A 248 -0.54 12.05 26.69
C ARG A 248 -1.24 13.33 26.31
N LYS A 249 -0.56 14.29 25.72
CA LYS A 249 -1.20 15.55 25.34
C LYS A 249 -2.20 15.32 24.20
N LEU A 250 -3.46 15.70 24.43
CA LEU A 250 -4.55 15.55 23.47
C LEU A 250 -4.52 16.69 22.45
N TYR A 251 -4.41 16.37 21.16
CA TYR A 251 -4.44 17.34 20.06
C TYR A 251 -5.73 17.35 19.26
N GLY A 252 -6.45 16.23 19.27
CA GLY A 252 -7.65 16.08 18.47
C GLY A 252 -8.37 14.77 18.70
N ILE A 253 -9.45 14.57 17.98
CA ILE A 253 -10.14 13.30 17.89
C ILE A 253 -10.44 13.00 16.42
N ILE A 254 -10.39 11.73 16.04
CA ILE A 254 -10.76 11.29 14.70
C ILE A 254 -11.78 10.17 14.78
N SER A 255 -12.93 10.35 14.14
CA SER A 255 -13.98 9.33 14.08
C SER A 255 -13.91 8.52 12.79
N ARG A 256 -14.50 7.32 12.81
CA ARG A 256 -14.69 6.53 11.58
C ARG A 256 -15.38 7.34 10.47
N ARG A 257 -16.33 8.20 10.84
CA ARG A 257 -17.06 9.06 9.89
C ARG A 257 -16.13 10.06 9.22
N ASP A 258 -15.26 10.73 9.98
CA ASP A 258 -14.32 11.72 9.44
C ASP A 258 -13.39 11.08 8.40
N MET A 259 -12.89 9.88 8.71
CA MET A 259 -12.00 9.13 7.82
C MET A 259 -12.69 8.74 6.51
N VAL A 260 -13.94 8.24 6.58
CA VAL A 260 -14.73 7.87 5.39
C VAL A 260 -15.07 9.11 4.56
N MET A 261 -15.40 10.24 5.20
CA MET A 261 -15.66 11.49 4.50
C MET A 261 -14.40 12.02 3.79
N ALA A 262 -13.25 12.01 4.46
CA ALA A 262 -11.97 12.41 3.88
C ALA A 262 -11.58 11.51 2.70
N TYR A 263 -11.76 10.20 2.84
CA TYR A 263 -11.58 9.23 1.76
C TYR A 263 -12.45 9.55 0.54
N ASN A 264 -13.76 9.75 0.74
CA ASN A 264 -14.69 10.04 -0.35
C ASN A 264 -14.35 11.38 -1.04
N ARG A 265 -13.95 12.40 -0.26
CA ARG A 265 -13.50 13.69 -0.81
C ARG A 265 -12.25 13.52 -1.67
N ALA A 266 -11.27 12.77 -1.19
CA ALA A 266 -10.04 12.49 -1.92
C ALA A 266 -10.29 11.62 -3.17
N LEU A 267 -11.23 10.67 -3.11
CA LEU A 267 -11.65 9.89 -4.27
C LEU A 267 -12.32 10.78 -5.35
N MET A 268 -13.18 11.71 -4.93
CA MET A 268 -13.85 12.64 -5.85
C MET A 268 -12.86 13.59 -6.51
N SER A 269 -11.95 14.23 -5.77
CA SER A 269 -10.93 15.14 -6.34
C SER A 269 -10.09 14.46 -7.44
N LYS A 270 -9.59 13.25 -7.17
CA LYS A 270 -8.83 12.44 -8.15
C LYS A 270 -9.68 11.97 -9.34
N SER A 271 -11.00 11.81 -9.18
CA SER A 271 -11.89 11.46 -10.29
C SER A 271 -12.26 12.65 -11.18
N LEU A 272 -12.21 13.87 -10.63
CA LEU A 272 -12.59 15.11 -11.30
C LEU A 272 -11.40 15.85 -11.92
N GLY A 273 -10.17 15.43 -11.67
CA GLY A 273 -8.97 16.06 -12.24
C GLY A 273 -8.81 17.54 -11.84
N MET A 274 -9.37 17.95 -10.71
CA MET A 274 -9.20 19.31 -10.20
C MET A 274 -7.76 19.46 -9.67
N PRO A 275 -7.07 20.58 -9.99
CA PRO A 275 -5.77 20.89 -9.38
C PRO A 275 -5.93 20.99 -7.87
N ASP A 276 -4.92 20.53 -7.12
CA ASP A 276 -4.82 20.80 -5.69
C ASP A 276 -4.74 22.33 -5.51
N ASP A 277 -5.73 22.92 -4.83
CA ASP A 277 -5.71 24.33 -4.42
C ASP A 277 -4.70 24.46 -3.27
N ASP A 278 -3.47 24.86 -3.61
CA ASP A 278 -2.46 25.43 -2.70
C ASP A 278 -2.77 26.90 -2.35
#